data_AF-A0A7S2L9L4-F1
#
_entry.id   AF-A0A7S2L9L4-F1
#
_cell.length_a   1.000
_cell.length_b   1.000
_cell.length_c   1.000
_cell.angle_alpha   90.00
_cell.angle_beta   90.00
_cell.angle_gamma   90.00
#
_symmetry.space_group_name_H-M   'P 1'
#
loop_
_entity.id
_entity.type
_entity.pdbx_description
1 polymer ?
#
loop_
_entity_poly.entity_id
_entity_poly.type
_entity_poly.pdbx_seq_one_letter_code
_entity_poly.pdbx_strand_id
1 'polypeptide(L)'
;FGDIAAALCVSLLVSLHLLCYISIGIIIGILSVNISWGMIAATVISQASILCAGFYTTLPEGLSWARWLSPFFYTFGSVLKTVYRWSDTYECMRGRSSVGPNQCFLGTSSLFDTYRKRGIVVSVFGRSTSSNERYLYFVPLLCYFLVLQVVIYLCLWLRTRKGDAESVNQR
;
A
#
# COMPACT_ATOMS: atom_id res chain seq x y z
N PHE A 1 5.76 0.41 23.12
CA PHE A 1 6.26 1.29 22.04
C PHE A 1 7.77 1.40 22.18
N GLY A 2 8.59 0.67 21.41
CA GLY A 2 10.01 0.63 21.76
C GLY A 2 10.97 -0.08 20.82
N ASP A 3 10.64 -0.22 19.54
CA ASP A 3 11.59 -0.75 18.57
C ASP A 3 11.85 0.31 17.49
N ILE A 4 12.95 1.05 17.66
CA ILE A 4 13.37 2.12 16.72
C ILE A 4 13.47 1.57 15.30
N ALA A 5 13.87 0.31 15.15
CA ALA A 5 13.94 -0.35 13.85
C ALA A 5 12.55 -0.52 13.21
N ALA A 6 11.51 -0.81 13.99
CA ALA A 6 10.14 -0.88 13.49
C ALA A 6 9.63 0.50 13.05
N ALA A 7 9.93 1.54 13.84
CA ALA A 7 9.56 2.92 13.48
C ALA A 7 10.25 3.37 12.18
N LEU A 8 11.55 3.13 12.04
CA LEU A 8 12.30 3.43 10.81
C LEU A 8 11.75 2.66 9.61
N CYS A 9 11.40 1.38 9.79
CA CYS A 9 10.82 0.56 8.73
C CYS A 9 9.46 1.11 8.26
N VAL A 10 8.57 1.47 9.21
CA VAL A 10 7.27 2.08 8.88
C VAL A 10 7.47 3.41 8.15
N SER A 11 8.35 4.29 8.64
CA SER A 11 8.64 5.58 8.00
C SER A 11 9.17 5.42 6.57
N LEU A 12 10.02 4.42 6.34
CA LEU A 12 10.59 4.12 5.03
C LEU A 12 9.51 3.55 4.08
N LEU A 13 8.63 2.67 4.56
CA LEU A 13 7.51 2.14 3.78
C LEU A 13 6.52 3.24 3.38
N VAL A 14 6.19 4.14 4.31
CA VAL A 14 5.29 5.29 4.07
C VAL A 14 5.93 6.28 3.09
N SER A 15 7.23 6.55 3.22
CA SER A 15 7.95 7.39 2.27
C SER A 15 7.92 6.81 0.85
N LEU A 16 8.20 5.51 0.70
CA LEU A 16 8.17 4.86 -0.61
C LEU A 16 6.76 4.83 -1.21
N HIS A 17 5.75 4.63 -0.38
CA HIS A 17 4.35 4.74 -0.77
C HIS A 17 3.99 6.13 -1.30
N LEU A 18 4.42 7.19 -0.60
CA LEU A 18 4.24 8.57 -1.02
C LEU A 18 4.91 8.83 -2.38
N LEU A 19 6.13 8.34 -2.58
CA LEU A 19 6.84 8.45 -3.86
C LEU A 19 6.09 7.75 -5.00
N CYS A 20 5.44 6.61 -4.75
CA CYS A 20 4.60 5.94 -5.74
C CYS A 20 3.41 6.82 -6.14
N TYR A 21 2.71 7.43 -5.18
CA TYR A 21 1.58 8.31 -5.49
C TYR A 21 1.99 9.60 -6.18
N ILE A 22 3.12 10.19 -5.80
CA ILE A 22 3.69 11.34 -6.52
C ILE A 22 3.95 10.95 -7.97
N SER A 23 4.54 9.77 -8.20
CA SER A 23 4.80 9.26 -9.55
C SER A 23 3.52 9.05 -10.37
N ILE A 24 2.47 8.49 -9.76
CA ILE A 24 1.15 8.36 -10.39
C ILE A 24 0.57 9.74 -10.73
N GLY A 25 0.66 10.69 -9.81
CA GLY A 25 0.22 12.07 -10.02
C GLY A 25 0.94 12.74 -11.19
N ILE A 26 2.25 12.53 -11.33
CA ILE A 26 3.04 13.01 -12.47
C ILE A 26 2.53 12.40 -13.78
N ILE A 27 2.29 11.08 -13.83
CA ILE A 27 1.76 10.42 -15.03
C ILE A 27 0.41 11.02 -15.43
N ILE A 28 -0.50 11.18 -14.47
CA ILE A 28 -1.81 11.81 -14.70
C ILE A 28 -1.63 13.25 -15.18
N GLY A 29 -0.71 14.00 -14.59
CA GLY A 29 -0.41 15.38 -14.99
C GLY A 29 0.14 15.48 -16.41
N ILE A 30 1.00 14.55 -16.83
CA ILE A 30 1.53 14.50 -18.21
C ILE A 30 0.41 14.16 -19.21
N LEU A 31 -0.51 13.27 -18.85
CA LEU A 31 -1.62 12.85 -19.72
C LEU A 31 -2.77 13.86 -19.75
N SER A 32 -2.91 14.67 -18.70
CA SER A 32 -4.00 15.64 -18.58
C SER A 32 -3.71 16.88 -19.41
N VAL A 33 -4.69 17.29 -20.22
CA VAL A 33 -4.63 18.56 -20.97
C VAL A 33 -4.83 19.76 -20.04
N ASN A 34 -5.63 19.57 -18.97
CA ASN A 34 -6.02 20.59 -18.03
C ASN A 34 -5.66 20.18 -16.60
N ILE A 35 -5.08 21.11 -15.83
CA ILE A 35 -4.65 20.88 -14.44
C ILE A 35 -5.83 20.43 -13.56
N SER A 36 -7.00 21.06 -13.71
CA SER A 36 -8.20 20.74 -12.91
C SER A 36 -8.66 19.29 -13.09
N TRP A 37 -8.63 18.78 -14.32
CA TRP A 37 -9.00 17.38 -14.61
C TRP A 37 -7.99 16.40 -14.02
N GLY A 38 -6.70 16.72 -14.08
CA GLY A 38 -5.65 15.91 -13.47
C GLY A 38 -5.79 15.77 -11.96
N MET A 39 -6.12 16.86 -11.26
CA MET A 39 -6.35 16.82 -9.80
C MET A 39 -7.56 15.96 -9.41
N ILE A 40 -8.67 16.06 -10.15
CA ILE A 40 -9.86 15.22 -9.91
C ILE A 40 -9.52 13.75 -10.13
N ALA A 41 -8.87 13.42 -11.25
CA ALA A 41 -8.47 12.05 -11.56
C ALA A 41 -7.53 11.46 -10.51
N ALA A 42 -6.51 12.23 -10.07
CA ALA A 42 -5.59 11.81 -9.02
C ALA A 42 -6.31 11.52 -7.69
N THR A 43 -7.28 12.35 -7.34
CA THR A 43 -8.08 12.18 -6.11
C THR A 43 -8.94 10.91 -6.18
N VAL A 44 -9.66 10.72 -7.29
CA VAL A 44 -10.51 9.54 -7.51
C VAL A 44 -9.67 8.26 -7.49
N ILE A 45 -8.52 8.24 -8.16
CA ILE A 45 -7.61 7.09 -8.18
C ILE A 45 -7.08 6.78 -6.78
N SER A 46 -6.74 7.81 -6.00
CA SER A 46 -6.26 7.64 -4.63
C SER A 46 -7.33 7.15 -3.66
N GLN A 47 -8.60 7.49 -3.88
CA GLN A 47 -9.71 6.95 -3.08
C GLN A 47 -10.05 5.52 -3.51
N ALA A 48 -10.05 5.26 -4.83
CA ALA A 48 -10.31 3.94 -5.39
C ALA A 48 -9.27 2.92 -4.95
N SER A 49 -7.99 3.30 -4.85
CA SER A 49 -6.92 2.43 -4.39
C SER A 49 -7.07 1.99 -2.94
N ILE A 50 -7.60 2.85 -2.05
CA ILE A 50 -7.93 2.51 -0.65
C ILE A 50 -9.06 1.48 -0.61
N LEU A 51 -10.10 1.65 -1.45
CA LEU A 51 -11.19 0.69 -1.57
C LEU A 51 -10.68 -0.66 -2.11
N CYS A 52 -9.85 -0.62 -3.15
CA CYS A 52 -9.28 -1.83 -3.78
C CYS A 52 -8.32 -2.59 -2.86
N ALA A 53 -7.70 -1.92 -1.90
CA ALA A 53 -6.85 -2.55 -0.90
C ALA A 53 -7.63 -3.42 0.11
N GLY A 54 -8.96 -3.40 0.07
CA GLY A 54 -9.80 -4.22 0.94
C GLY A 54 -9.90 -3.69 2.38
N PHE A 55 -9.59 -2.41 2.61
CA PHE A 55 -9.66 -1.81 3.95
C PHE A 55 -11.10 -1.73 4.46
N TYR A 56 -12.05 -1.37 3.60
CA TYR A 56 -13.46 -1.18 3.97
C TYR A 56 -14.36 -2.35 3.57
N THR A 57 -14.11 -2.99 2.42
CA THR A 57 -14.99 -4.00 1.84
C THR A 57 -14.22 -5.23 1.33
N THR A 58 -14.89 -6.38 1.25
CA THR A 58 -14.41 -7.56 0.54
C THR A 58 -14.63 -7.38 -0.95
N LEU A 59 -13.57 -7.43 -1.75
CA LEU A 59 -13.70 -7.37 -3.21
C LEU A 59 -14.31 -8.69 -3.73
N PRO A 60 -15.22 -8.63 -4.73
CA PRO A 60 -15.70 -9.85 -5.39
C PRO A 60 -14.53 -10.55 -6.09
N GLU A 61 -14.61 -11.87 -6.22
CA GLU A 61 -13.49 -12.71 -6.71
C GLU A 61 -12.93 -12.22 -8.05
N GLY A 62 -13.81 -11.80 -8.97
CA GLY A 62 -13.43 -11.27 -10.28
C GLY A 62 -12.67 -9.93 -10.27
N LEU A 63 -12.77 -9.14 -9.19
CA LEU A 63 -12.03 -7.88 -8.99
C LEU A 63 -10.85 -8.04 -8.04
N SER A 64 -10.62 -9.25 -7.52
CA SER A 64 -9.56 -9.49 -6.56
C SER A 64 -8.16 -9.21 -7.13
N TRP A 65 -7.99 -9.17 -8.45
CA TRP A 65 -6.72 -8.79 -9.07
C TRP A 65 -6.38 -7.30 -8.86
N ALA A 66 -7.39 -6.43 -8.74
CA ALA A 66 -7.21 -4.98 -8.57
C ALA A 66 -6.52 -4.64 -7.25
N ARG A 67 -6.57 -5.55 -6.26
CA ARG A 67 -5.84 -5.43 -4.99
C ARG A 67 -4.33 -5.32 -5.22
N TRP A 68 -3.79 -6.05 -6.20
CA TRP A 68 -2.36 -6.11 -6.49
C TRP A 68 -1.85 -4.89 -7.25
N LEU A 69 -2.75 -4.12 -7.86
CA LEU A 69 -2.42 -2.89 -8.56
C LEU A 69 -2.28 -1.72 -7.58
N SER A 70 -2.91 -1.80 -6.40
CA SER A 70 -2.92 -0.74 -5.41
C SER A 70 -1.63 -0.75 -4.57
N PRO A 71 -0.81 0.32 -4.59
CA PRO A 71 0.33 0.46 -3.67
C PRO A 71 -0.10 0.41 -2.21
N PHE A 72 -1.32 0.87 -1.94
CA PHE A 72 -1.91 0.91 -0.60
C PHE A 72 -2.06 -0.48 0.01
N PHE A 73 -2.39 -1.50 -0.79
CA PHE A 73 -2.51 -2.87 -0.30
C PHE A 73 -1.20 -3.37 0.34
N TYR A 74 -0.09 -3.18 -0.37
CA TYR A 74 1.23 -3.60 0.11
C TYR A 74 1.68 -2.78 1.32
N THR A 75 1.54 -1.45 1.26
CA THR A 75 1.94 -0.57 2.37
C THR A 75 1.14 -0.86 3.63
N PHE A 76 -0.19 -0.96 3.53
CA PHE A 76 -1.06 -1.22 4.67
C PHE A 76 -0.76 -2.56 5.34
N GLY A 77 -0.67 -3.64 4.56
CA GLY A 77 -0.32 -4.95 5.08
C GLY A 77 1.05 -4.98 5.77
N SER A 78 2.04 -4.26 5.21
CA SER A 78 3.38 -4.17 5.77
C SER A 78 3.43 -3.38 7.07
N VAL A 79 2.73 -2.25 7.13
CA VAL A 79 2.65 -1.42 8.33
C VAL A 79 1.99 -2.22 9.45
N LEU A 80 0.87 -2.88 9.19
CA LEU A 80 0.20 -3.71 10.18
C LEU A 80 1.10 -4.85 10.68
N LYS A 81 1.81 -5.56 9.78
CA LYS A 81 2.77 -6.60 10.15
C LYS A 81 3.95 -6.09 10.99
N THR A 82 4.35 -4.85 10.77
CA THR A 82 5.49 -4.23 11.46
C THR A 82 5.09 -3.72 12.84
N VAL A 83 3.88 -3.18 12.95
CA VAL A 83 3.35 -2.60 14.19
C VAL A 83 2.82 -3.67 15.13
N TYR A 84 2.13 -4.68 14.60
CA TYR A 84 1.46 -5.69 15.41
C TYR A 84 2.22 -7.01 15.43
N ARG A 85 2.56 -7.47 16.62
CA ARG A 85 3.10 -8.81 16.88
C ARG A 85 1.98 -9.73 17.33
N TRP A 86 2.15 -11.04 17.10
CA TRP A 86 1.16 -12.03 17.56
C TRP A 86 0.99 -12.00 19.08
N SER A 87 2.08 -11.71 19.81
CA SER A 87 2.15 -11.64 21.26
C SER A 87 1.52 -10.37 21.84
N ASP A 88 1.09 -9.42 21.01
CA ASP A 88 0.50 -8.19 21.50
C ASP A 88 -0.88 -8.48 22.10
N THR A 89 -1.19 -7.78 23.19
CA THR A 89 -2.44 -7.95 23.94
C THR A 89 -3.23 -6.64 23.98
N TYR A 90 -4.54 -6.75 24.19
CA TYR A 90 -5.44 -5.63 24.41
C TYR A 90 -6.33 -5.90 25.63
N GLU A 91 -6.83 -4.83 26.24
CA GLU A 91 -7.74 -4.94 27.37
C GLU A 91 -9.12 -5.44 26.93
N CYS A 92 -9.64 -6.43 27.63
CA CYS A 92 -10.92 -7.05 27.33
C CYS A 92 -11.67 -7.41 28.62
N MET A 93 -13.01 -7.43 28.56
CA MET A 93 -13.86 -7.73 29.73
C MET A 93 -13.68 -9.16 30.29
N ARG A 94 -13.21 -10.10 29.46
CA ARG A 94 -12.93 -11.49 29.86
C ARG A 94 -11.58 -11.92 29.30
N GLY A 95 -10.52 -11.73 30.09
CA GLY A 95 -9.16 -12.10 29.72
C GLY A 95 -8.94 -13.61 29.69
N ARG A 96 -7.78 -14.01 29.16
CA ARG A 96 -7.32 -15.41 29.21
C ARG A 96 -6.24 -15.57 30.28
N SER A 97 -6.27 -16.69 30.99
CA SER A 97 -5.29 -17.02 32.04
C SER A 97 -3.84 -17.03 31.56
N SER A 98 -3.60 -17.18 30.25
CA SER A 98 -2.28 -17.18 29.62
C SER A 98 -1.63 -15.79 29.48
N VAL A 99 -2.39 -14.69 29.60
CA VAL A 99 -1.91 -13.31 29.38
C VAL A 99 -2.33 -12.32 30.46
N GLY A 100 -3.41 -12.61 31.19
CA GLY A 100 -3.85 -11.81 32.33
C GLY A 100 -5.37 -11.76 32.47
N PRO A 101 -5.90 -11.40 33.65
CA PRO A 101 -7.33 -11.47 33.96
C PRO A 101 -8.21 -10.59 33.05
N ASN A 102 -7.68 -9.48 32.54
CA ASN A 102 -8.35 -8.56 31.62
C ASN A 102 -7.59 -8.37 30.30
N GLN A 103 -6.76 -9.34 29.90
CA GLN A 103 -5.92 -9.25 28.70
C GLN A 103 -6.29 -10.34 27.70
N CYS A 104 -6.46 -9.94 26.44
CA CYS A 104 -6.74 -10.82 25.31
C CYS A 104 -5.66 -10.66 24.24
N PHE A 105 -5.31 -11.74 23.55
CA PHE A 105 -4.38 -11.66 22.41
C PHE A 105 -5.01 -10.90 21.24
N LEU A 106 -4.28 -9.93 20.71
CA LEU A 106 -4.73 -9.08 19.62
C LEU A 106 -5.08 -9.89 18.35
N GLY A 107 -4.32 -10.96 18.10
CA GLY A 107 -4.56 -11.88 16.98
C GLY A 107 -5.88 -12.68 17.08
N THR A 108 -6.58 -12.66 18.22
CA THR A 108 -7.91 -13.29 18.40
C THR A 108 -9.08 -12.30 18.32
N SER A 109 -8.80 -11.03 18.01
CA SER A 109 -9.84 -10.03 17.87
C SER A 109 -10.60 -10.17 16.54
N SER A 110 -11.88 -9.82 16.55
CA SER A 110 -12.76 -9.85 15.36
C SER A 110 -12.26 -8.99 14.20
N LEU A 111 -11.46 -7.98 14.50
CA LEU A 111 -10.81 -7.10 13.51
C LEU A 111 -9.74 -7.85 12.70
N PHE A 112 -8.91 -8.67 13.35
CA PHE A 112 -7.89 -9.47 12.67
C PHE A 112 -8.51 -10.62 11.88
N ASP A 113 -9.60 -11.21 12.37
CA ASP A 113 -10.39 -12.19 11.60
C ASP A 113 -10.99 -11.55 10.33
N THR A 114 -11.44 -10.31 10.43
CA THR A 114 -11.95 -9.54 9.28
C THR A 114 -10.85 -9.28 8.26
N TYR A 115 -9.66 -8.88 8.70
CA TYR A 115 -8.50 -8.70 7.81
C TYR A 115 -8.05 -10.02 7.16
N ARG A 116 -8.06 -11.11 7.91
CA ARG A 116 -7.73 -12.44 7.38
C ARG A 116 -8.71 -12.88 6.30
N LYS A 117 -10.02 -12.69 6.50
CA LYS A 117 -11.06 -12.95 5.48
C LYS A 117 -10.86 -12.11 4.21
N ARG A 118 -10.22 -10.95 4.33
CA ARG A 118 -9.90 -10.04 3.21
C ARG A 118 -8.53 -10.33 2.58
N GLY A 119 -7.84 -11.37 3.01
CA GLY A 119 -6.51 -11.76 2.51
C GLY A 119 -5.37 -10.89 3.06
N ILE A 120 -5.62 -10.05 4.06
CA ILE A 120 -4.61 -9.24 4.75
C ILE A 120 -4.16 -10.03 5.97
N VAL A 121 -3.05 -10.75 5.83
CA VAL A 121 -2.47 -11.54 6.93
C VAL A 121 -1.61 -10.63 7.79
N VAL A 122 -2.09 -10.23 8.97
CA VAL A 122 -1.34 -9.30 9.85
C VAL A 122 -0.38 -10.03 10.79
N SER A 123 -0.83 -11.11 11.43
CA SER A 123 0.00 -11.94 12.29
C SER A 123 -0.58 -13.36 12.36
N VAL A 124 0.29 -14.38 12.43
CA VAL A 124 -0.11 -15.79 12.51
C VAL A 124 0.47 -16.38 13.80
N PHE A 125 -0.36 -17.10 14.55
CA PHE A 125 0.02 -17.76 15.79
C PHE A 125 1.22 -18.70 15.57
N GLY A 126 2.24 -18.61 16.43
CA GLY A 126 3.41 -19.50 16.40
C GLY A 126 4.44 -19.23 15.30
N ARG A 127 4.22 -18.25 14.40
CA ARG A 127 5.20 -17.83 13.41
C ARG A 127 5.78 -16.49 13.83
N SER A 128 6.99 -16.52 14.39
CA SER A 128 7.78 -15.31 14.61
C SER A 128 8.00 -14.65 13.25
N THR A 129 7.61 -13.38 13.08
CA THR A 129 7.86 -12.61 11.86
C THR A 129 9.37 -12.53 11.64
N SER A 130 9.94 -13.48 10.89
CA SER A 130 11.37 -13.48 10.57
C SER A 130 11.68 -12.17 9.82
N SER A 131 12.88 -11.62 9.98
CA SER A 131 13.26 -10.37 9.28
C SER A 131 13.02 -10.47 7.77
N ASN A 132 13.19 -11.66 7.18
CA ASN A 132 12.92 -11.95 5.78
C ASN A 132 11.47 -11.70 5.34
N GLU A 133 10.48 -11.95 6.21
CA GLU A 133 9.07 -11.68 5.89
C GLU A 133 8.72 -10.18 5.89
N ARG A 134 9.54 -9.33 6.53
CA ARG A 134 9.37 -7.86 6.50
C ARG A 134 9.77 -7.28 5.14
N TYR A 135 10.84 -7.80 4.54
CA TYR A 135 11.34 -7.34 3.24
C TYR A 135 10.49 -7.84 2.06
N LEU A 136 9.69 -8.90 2.27
CA LEU A 136 8.84 -9.51 1.24
C LEU A 136 7.86 -8.50 0.59
N TYR A 137 7.44 -7.47 1.33
CA TYR A 137 6.53 -6.44 0.82
C TYR A 137 7.24 -5.14 0.41
N PHE A 138 8.48 -4.94 0.83
CA PHE A 138 9.30 -3.82 0.39
C PHE A 138 9.69 -3.97 -1.09
N VAL A 139 10.10 -5.17 -1.48
CA VAL A 139 10.50 -5.51 -2.86
C VAL A 139 9.41 -5.19 -3.91
N PRO A 140 8.14 -5.63 -3.76
CA PRO A 140 7.10 -5.30 -4.73
C PRO A 140 6.79 -3.81 -4.79
N LEU A 141 6.86 -3.08 -3.66
CA LEU A 141 6.65 -1.63 -3.64
C LEU A 141 7.77 -0.89 -4.39
N LEU A 142 9.02 -1.33 -4.20
CA LEU A 142 10.19 -0.80 -4.91
C LEU A 142 10.11 -1.11 -6.41
N CYS A 143 9.75 -2.34 -6.76
CA CYS A 143 9.54 -2.75 -8.16
C CYS A 143 8.45 -1.89 -8.82
N TYR A 144 7.32 -1.69 -8.13
CA TYR A 144 6.23 -0.84 -8.59
C TYR A 144 6.69 0.61 -8.83
N PHE A 145 7.47 1.18 -7.89
CA PHE A 145 8.07 2.50 -8.07
C PHE A 145 8.95 2.57 -9.32
N LEU A 146 9.85 1.59 -9.53
CA LEU A 146 10.72 1.55 -10.71
C LEU A 146 9.93 1.46 -12.01
N VAL A 147 8.87 0.64 -12.04
CA VAL A 147 7.96 0.55 -13.19
C VAL A 147 7.31 1.89 -13.48
N LEU A 148 6.83 2.61 -12.46
CA LEU A 148 6.25 3.94 -12.65
C LEU A 148 7.26 4.94 -13.20
N GLN A 149 8.52 4.92 -12.74
CA GLN A 149 9.57 5.78 -13.26
C GLN A 149 9.87 5.50 -14.74
N VAL A 150 9.90 4.23 -15.14
CA VAL A 150 10.04 3.84 -16.55
C VAL A 150 8.86 4.35 -17.37
N VAL A 151 7.63 4.24 -16.87
CA VAL A 151 6.44 4.77 -17.54
C VAL A 151 6.50 6.29 -17.69
N ILE A 152 6.89 7.03 -16.64
CA ILE A 152 7.08 8.48 -16.72
C ILE A 152 8.10 8.84 -17.80
N TYR A 153 9.25 8.17 -17.79
CA TYR A 153 10.31 8.39 -18.78
C TYR A 153 9.80 8.15 -20.21
N LEU A 154 9.09 7.05 -20.44
CA LEU A 154 8.48 6.74 -21.74
C LEU A 154 7.44 7.76 -22.16
N CYS A 155 6.55 8.17 -21.26
CA CYS A 155 5.52 9.19 -21.55
C CYS A 155 6.14 10.53 -21.94
N LEU A 156 7.19 10.97 -21.22
CA LEU A 156 7.92 12.20 -21.56
C LEU A 156 8.62 12.07 -22.91
N TRP A 157 9.29 10.95 -23.17
CA TRP A 157 10.00 10.69 -24.42
C TRP A 157 9.07 10.67 -25.64
N LEU A 158 7.87 10.10 -25.52
CA LEU A 158 6.87 10.12 -26.59
C LEU A 158 6.34 11.54 -26.85
N ARG A 159 6.16 12.33 -25.79
CA ARG A 159 5.65 13.69 -25.89
C ARG A 159 6.64 14.63 -26.57
N THR A 160 7.93 14.52 -26.26
CA THR A 160 8.98 15.31 -26.93
C THR A 160 9.04 14.99 -28.42
N ARG A 161 9.04 13.69 -28.78
CA ARG A 161 9.02 13.27 -30.19
C ARG A 161 7.83 13.82 -30.98
N LYS A 162 6.65 13.87 -30.37
CA LYS A 162 5.46 14.41 -31.04
C LYS A 162 5.57 15.93 -31.26
N GLY A 163 6.10 16.67 -30.27
CA GLY A 163 6.33 18.11 -30.38
C GLY A 163 7.30 18.46 -31.51
N ASP A 164 8.39 17.69 -31.65
CA ASP A 164 9.37 17.91 -32.72
C ASP A 164 8.74 17.70 -34.11
N ALA A 165 7.89 16.67 -34.28
CA ALA A 165 7.21 16.39 -35.55
C ALA A 165 6.22 17.51 -35.97
N GLU A 166 5.51 18.11 -35.02
CA GLU A 166 4.59 19.22 -35.29
C GLU A 166 5.33 20.50 -35.71
N SER A 167 6.52 20.74 -35.16
CA SER A 167 7.35 21.92 -35.49
C SER A 167 7.94 21.89 -36.91
N VAL A 168 8.19 20.69 -37.46
CA VAL A 168 8.73 20.51 -38.82
C VAL A 168 7.65 20.72 -39.88
N ASN A 169 6.40 20.34 -39.59
CA ASN A 169 5.28 20.44 -40.55
C ASN A 169 4.73 21.89 -40.70
N GLN A 170 5.20 22.82 -39.87
CA GLN A 170 4.83 24.25 -39.93
C GLN A 170 5.86 25.13 -40.67
N ARG A 171 6.97 24.56 -41.14
CA ARG A 171 7.94 25.24 -42.01
C ARG A 171 7.77 24.82 -43.46
#